data_AF-A0A0Q6J659-F1
#
_entry.id   AF-A0A0Q6J659-F1
#
_cell.length_a   1.000
_cell.length_b   1.000
_cell.length_c   1.000
_cell.angle_alpha   90.00
_cell.angle_beta   90.00
_cell.angle_gamma   90.00
#
_symmetry.space_group_name_H-M   'P 1'
#
loop_
_entity.id
_entity.type
_entity.pdbx_description
1 polymer ?
#
loop_
_entity_poly.entity_id
_entity_poly.type
_entity_poly.pdbx_seq_one_letter_code
_entity_poly.pdbx_strand_id
1 'polypeptide(L)'
;MSGCSTTRRGRHLRRLAVPLAGMAALLAVASPAQAAPLLGPGDLDAVPSRTSLSYTSSTGVHVGTANENDARPGLSTVKLYIADYALRRGDSSQEDRDLAARMIQASDDGAASQLDAKYPSAIDSAAAEYDLTSTSRGSFWGDSYTSTADTVRFLDTKKRTDPASPVLGWMTTAQPVAADGTAQNWGTGLLPGATGTKWGWADDSSSVVASASIGPGWTVASNTYGGPADQSDDVLTALTPFDLTAPSIVPMPQVPSLLDTILGIR
;
A
#
# COMPACT_ATOMS: atom_id res chain seq x y z
N MET A 1 17.37 81.34 -52.74
CA MET A 1 16.33 82.26 -52.23
C MET A 1 15.41 82.59 -53.39
N SER A 2 14.09 82.52 -53.16
CA SER A 2 12.98 82.75 -54.11
C SER A 2 12.76 81.72 -55.23
N GLY A 3 11.54 81.18 -55.28
CA GLY A 3 10.92 80.80 -56.56
C GLY A 3 10.00 79.57 -56.59
N CYS A 4 8.69 79.85 -56.69
CA CYS A 4 7.76 79.29 -57.70
C CYS A 4 6.89 78.04 -57.40
N SER A 5 5.57 78.32 -57.35
CA SER A 5 4.42 77.62 -57.97
C SER A 5 4.22 76.11 -57.82
N THR A 6 3.00 75.67 -57.46
CA THR A 6 1.86 75.50 -58.40
C THR A 6 0.70 74.76 -57.71
N THR A 7 -0.51 75.24 -57.97
CA THR A 7 -1.84 74.69 -57.67
C THR A 7 -2.08 73.30 -58.27
N ARG A 8 -2.78 72.39 -57.55
CA ARG A 8 -3.78 71.50 -58.19
C ARG A 8 -4.85 70.99 -57.22
N ARG A 9 -6.11 71.28 -57.56
CA ARG A 9 -7.34 70.69 -57.00
C ARG A 9 -7.41 69.20 -57.36
N GLY A 10 -7.81 68.36 -56.40
CA GLY A 10 -8.26 66.98 -56.61
C GLY A 10 -9.45 66.68 -55.70
N ARG A 11 -10.55 66.22 -56.30
CA ARG A 11 -11.88 66.02 -55.70
C ARG A 11 -11.95 64.83 -54.73
N HIS A 12 -12.86 65.00 -53.76
CA HIS A 12 -13.75 64.02 -53.14
C HIS A 12 -13.31 62.55 -53.06
N LEU A 13 -13.26 62.03 -51.83
CA LEU A 13 -14.11 60.89 -51.43
C LEU A 13 -14.05 60.73 -49.91
N ARG A 14 -15.19 61.00 -49.26
CA ARG A 14 -15.47 60.56 -47.89
C ARG A 14 -15.45 59.03 -47.87
N ARG A 15 -14.59 58.44 -47.06
CA ARG A 15 -14.77 57.07 -46.57
C ARG A 15 -14.46 57.05 -45.08
N LEU A 16 -15.51 56.79 -44.30
CA LEU A 16 -15.46 56.49 -42.88
C LEU A 16 -14.57 55.25 -42.69
N ALA A 17 -13.50 55.37 -41.92
CA ALA A 17 -12.78 54.23 -41.38
C ALA A 17 -13.25 54.05 -39.94
N VAL A 18 -14.13 53.07 -39.73
CA VAL A 18 -14.47 52.54 -38.40
C VAL A 18 -13.27 51.71 -37.93
N PRO A 19 -12.78 51.87 -36.68
CA PRO A 19 -11.73 51.01 -36.17
C PRO A 19 -12.30 49.60 -35.96
N LEU A 20 -11.80 48.61 -36.70
CA LEU A 20 -11.97 47.20 -36.35
C LEU A 20 -11.16 46.95 -35.07
N ALA A 21 -11.85 46.88 -33.93
CA ALA A 21 -11.31 46.25 -32.73
C ALA A 21 -11.14 44.75 -33.04
N GLY A 22 -9.89 44.30 -33.12
CA GLY A 22 -9.56 42.88 -33.27
C GLY A 22 -9.96 42.13 -32.00
N MET A 23 -11.04 41.35 -32.08
CA MET A 23 -11.42 40.41 -31.03
C MET A 23 -10.56 39.15 -31.22
N ALA A 24 -9.43 39.10 -30.53
CA ALA A 24 -8.61 37.89 -30.44
C ALA A 24 -9.40 36.84 -29.63
N ALA A 25 -10.04 35.91 -30.31
CA ALA A 25 -10.59 34.71 -29.68
C ALA A 25 -9.42 33.85 -29.18
N LEU A 26 -9.08 33.98 -27.90
CA LEU A 26 -8.25 33.03 -27.19
C LEU A 26 -9.04 31.71 -27.09
N LEU A 27 -8.81 30.82 -28.06
CA LEU A 27 -9.11 29.41 -27.91
C LEU A 27 -8.22 28.88 -26.79
N ALA A 28 -8.73 28.91 -25.56
CA ALA A 28 -8.17 28.12 -24.48
C ALA A 28 -8.34 26.66 -24.88
N VAL A 29 -7.28 26.07 -25.43
CA VAL A 29 -7.15 24.62 -25.53
C VAL A 29 -7.20 24.13 -24.09
N ALA A 30 -8.33 23.57 -23.68
CA ALA A 30 -8.41 22.83 -22.44
C ALA A 30 -7.43 21.67 -22.60
N SER A 31 -6.28 21.75 -21.93
CA SER A 31 -5.41 20.59 -21.76
C SER A 31 -6.27 19.45 -21.23
N PRO A 32 -6.13 18.21 -21.75
CA PRO A 32 -6.79 17.09 -21.11
C PRO A 32 -6.37 17.10 -19.64
N ALA A 33 -7.35 17.12 -18.74
CA ALA A 33 -7.07 16.96 -17.32
C ALA A 33 -6.28 15.66 -17.18
N GLN A 34 -5.00 15.75 -16.82
CA GLN A 34 -4.26 14.60 -16.34
C GLN A 34 -5.10 14.07 -15.17
N ALA A 35 -5.63 12.85 -15.31
CA ALA A 35 -6.28 12.17 -14.20
C ALA A 35 -5.28 12.18 -13.04
N ALA A 36 -5.70 12.73 -11.89
CA ALA A 36 -4.89 12.66 -10.69
C ALA A 36 -4.54 11.18 -10.45
N PRO A 37 -3.29 10.85 -10.09
CA PRO A 37 -2.95 9.48 -9.72
C PRO A 37 -3.94 9.02 -8.64
N LEU A 38 -4.57 7.87 -8.88
CA LEU A 38 -5.48 7.26 -7.92
C LEU A 38 -4.71 7.03 -6.61
N LEU A 39 -5.25 7.55 -5.50
CA LEU A 39 -4.64 7.56 -4.15
C LEU A 39 -4.49 6.14 -3.53
N GLY A 40 -4.78 5.10 -4.30
CA GLY A 40 -4.78 3.69 -3.94
C GLY A 40 -5.61 2.89 -4.96
N PRO A 41 -5.56 1.55 -4.94
CA PRO A 41 -6.41 0.73 -5.81
C PRO A 41 -7.90 0.99 -5.54
N GLY A 42 -8.71 0.98 -6.62
CA GLY A 42 -10.17 1.10 -6.52
C GLY A 42 -10.89 -0.24 -6.37
N ASP A 43 -10.37 -1.27 -7.04
CA ASP A 43 -10.71 -2.69 -6.90
C ASP A 43 -9.46 -3.53 -7.23
N LEU A 44 -9.52 -4.82 -6.92
CA LEU A 44 -8.46 -5.80 -7.22
C LEU A 44 -9.02 -7.01 -7.99
N ASP A 45 -10.10 -6.83 -8.75
CA ASP A 45 -10.85 -7.93 -9.38
C ASP A 45 -10.06 -8.64 -10.49
N ALA A 46 -9.07 -7.96 -11.08
CA ALA A 46 -8.20 -8.51 -12.11
C ALA A 46 -7.08 -9.40 -11.56
N VAL A 47 -6.87 -9.45 -10.24
CA VAL A 47 -5.87 -10.33 -9.62
C VAL A 47 -6.31 -11.78 -9.80
N PRO A 48 -5.45 -12.67 -10.35
CA PRO A 48 -5.81 -14.07 -10.52
C PRO A 48 -6.21 -14.74 -9.19
N SER A 49 -7.21 -15.61 -9.21
CA SER A 49 -7.75 -16.26 -8.00
C SER A 49 -6.74 -17.11 -7.22
N ARG A 50 -5.62 -17.50 -7.86
CA ARG A 50 -4.48 -18.14 -7.16
C ARG A 50 -3.86 -17.22 -6.11
N THR A 51 -4.04 -15.91 -6.23
CA THR A 51 -3.52 -14.87 -5.34
C THR A 51 -4.64 -14.22 -4.56
N SER A 52 -4.49 -14.20 -3.23
CA SER A 52 -5.18 -13.25 -2.36
C SER A 52 -4.29 -12.03 -2.17
N LEU A 53 -4.89 -10.84 -2.17
CA LEU A 53 -4.20 -9.58 -2.00
C LEU A 53 -5.11 -8.62 -1.22
N SER A 54 -4.55 -7.99 -0.19
CA SER A 54 -5.22 -6.94 0.58
C SER A 54 -4.32 -5.71 0.67
N TYR A 55 -4.93 -4.54 0.60
CA TYR A 55 -4.31 -3.22 0.76
C TYR A 55 -5.09 -2.42 1.79
N THR A 56 -4.38 -1.74 2.70
CA THR A 56 -4.95 -0.70 3.55
C THR A 56 -4.09 0.55 3.50
N SER A 57 -4.72 1.69 3.23
CA SER A 57 -4.09 3.01 3.34
C SER A 57 -4.02 3.47 4.81
N SER A 58 -3.12 4.41 5.11
CA SER A 58 -3.03 5.04 6.43
C SER A 58 -4.28 5.83 6.83
N THR A 59 -5.18 6.11 5.88
CA THR A 59 -6.48 6.74 6.13
C THR A 59 -7.60 5.74 6.44
N GLY A 60 -7.29 4.44 6.45
CA GLY A 60 -8.24 3.37 6.76
C GLY A 60 -9.04 2.86 5.56
N VAL A 61 -8.79 3.37 4.34
CA VAL A 61 -9.35 2.76 3.12
C VAL A 61 -8.73 1.39 2.93
N HIS A 62 -9.59 0.37 2.86
CA HIS A 62 -9.22 -1.02 2.65
C HIS A 62 -9.79 -1.53 1.33
N VAL A 63 -8.97 -2.25 0.57
CA VAL A 63 -9.33 -2.87 -0.71
C VAL A 63 -8.67 -4.23 -0.78
N GLY A 64 -9.43 -5.24 -1.20
CA GLY A 64 -8.96 -6.61 -1.30
C GLY A 64 -9.55 -7.35 -2.48
N THR A 65 -8.94 -8.49 -2.79
CA THR A 65 -9.49 -9.47 -3.73
C THR A 65 -10.68 -10.21 -3.14
N ALA A 66 -11.54 -10.80 -3.97
CA ALA A 66 -12.72 -11.54 -3.49
C ALA A 66 -12.40 -12.69 -2.51
N ASN A 67 -11.19 -13.23 -2.57
CA ASN A 67 -10.65 -14.31 -1.75
C ASN A 67 -9.74 -13.80 -0.61
N GLU A 68 -9.77 -12.51 -0.27
CA GLU A 68 -8.84 -11.93 0.71
C GLU A 68 -9.02 -12.46 2.15
N ASN A 69 -10.21 -12.95 2.45
CA ASN A 69 -10.59 -13.50 3.74
C ASN A 69 -10.43 -15.03 3.78
N ASP A 70 -10.01 -15.68 2.69
CA ASP A 70 -9.76 -17.11 2.67
C ASP A 70 -8.61 -17.44 3.64
N ALA A 71 -8.86 -18.38 4.56
CA ALA A 71 -7.82 -18.93 5.41
C ALA A 71 -6.88 -19.78 4.53
N ARG A 72 -5.64 -19.32 4.38
CA ARG A 72 -4.57 -19.99 3.62
C ARG A 72 -3.43 -20.36 4.56
N PRO A 73 -2.51 -21.26 4.15
CA PRO A 73 -1.30 -21.51 4.92
C PRO A 73 -0.61 -20.19 5.25
N GLY A 74 -0.42 -19.92 6.54
CA GLY A 74 0.16 -18.66 7.01
C GLY A 74 1.67 -18.60 6.86
N LEU A 75 2.33 -19.76 6.71
CA LEU A 75 3.77 -19.89 6.46
C LEU A 75 4.57 -19.04 7.47
N SER A 76 5.71 -18.51 7.08
CA SER A 76 6.50 -17.63 7.94
C SER A 76 5.86 -16.26 8.26
N THR A 77 4.68 -15.92 7.73
CA THR A 77 4.02 -14.64 8.09
C THR A 77 3.40 -14.69 9.49
N VAL A 78 2.98 -15.87 9.98
CA VAL A 78 2.41 -16.01 11.34
C VAL A 78 3.43 -15.73 12.46
N LYS A 79 4.73 -15.73 12.14
CA LYS A 79 5.80 -15.33 13.06
C LYS A 79 5.63 -13.89 13.56
N LEU A 80 4.93 -13.04 12.80
CA LEU A 80 4.53 -11.69 13.23
C LEU A 80 3.68 -11.74 14.50
N TYR A 81 2.72 -12.66 14.56
CA TYR A 81 1.80 -12.83 15.70
C TYR A 81 2.54 -13.40 16.91
N ILE A 82 3.43 -14.37 16.70
CA ILE A 82 4.25 -14.97 17.75
C ILE A 82 5.20 -13.93 18.36
N ALA A 83 5.89 -13.16 17.52
CA ALA A 83 6.80 -12.10 17.98
C ALA A 83 6.06 -11.05 18.82
N ASP A 84 4.90 -10.59 18.33
CA ASP A 84 4.09 -9.60 19.04
C ASP A 84 3.59 -10.12 20.40
N TYR A 85 3.12 -11.36 20.45
CA TYR A 85 2.69 -12.00 21.68
C TYR A 85 3.85 -12.12 22.67
N ALA A 86 5.00 -12.64 22.26
CA ALA A 86 6.16 -12.82 23.13
C ALA A 86 6.62 -11.49 23.76
N LEU A 87 6.58 -10.40 22.98
CA LEU A 87 6.99 -9.08 23.44
C LEU A 87 6.01 -8.39 24.38
N ARG A 88 4.69 -8.60 24.20
CA ARG A 88 3.67 -7.85 24.96
C ARG A 88 3.00 -8.68 26.06
N ARG A 89 2.95 -9.99 25.89
CA ARG A 89 2.22 -10.94 26.75
C ARG A 89 3.11 -12.03 27.32
N GLY A 90 4.26 -12.29 26.70
CA GLY A 90 5.28 -13.17 27.24
C GLY A 90 5.98 -12.59 28.47
N ASP A 91 7.01 -13.27 28.94
CA ASP A 91 7.80 -12.86 30.11
C ASP A 91 8.75 -11.67 29.85
N SER A 92 8.78 -11.16 28.60
CA SER A 92 9.63 -10.04 28.18
C SER A 92 11.12 -10.27 28.41
N SER A 93 11.55 -11.53 28.49
CA SER A 93 12.97 -11.89 28.60
C SER A 93 13.79 -11.37 27.42
N GLN A 94 15.09 -11.18 27.64
CA GLN A 94 16.01 -10.84 26.56
C GLN A 94 16.04 -11.95 25.51
N GLU A 95 15.95 -13.21 25.95
CA GLU A 95 15.89 -14.37 25.07
C GLU A 95 14.68 -14.30 24.11
N ASP A 96 13.49 -13.98 24.61
CA ASP A 96 12.32 -13.82 23.74
C ASP A 96 12.49 -12.72 22.71
N ARG A 97 13.12 -11.60 23.10
CA ARG A 97 13.42 -10.51 22.16
C ARG A 97 14.40 -10.97 21.07
N ASP A 98 15.45 -11.69 21.45
CA ASP A 98 16.48 -12.16 20.52
C ASP A 98 15.92 -13.21 19.55
N LEU A 99 15.11 -14.14 20.06
CA LEU A 99 14.38 -15.12 19.24
C LEU A 99 13.39 -14.43 18.30
N ALA A 100 12.63 -13.46 18.80
CA ALA A 100 11.67 -12.73 17.98
C ALA A 100 12.35 -11.88 16.89
N ALA A 101 13.49 -11.26 17.18
CA ALA A 101 14.28 -10.56 16.17
C ALA A 101 14.73 -11.51 15.06
N ARG A 102 15.28 -12.69 15.41
CA ARG A 102 15.69 -13.71 14.43
C ARG A 102 14.51 -14.22 13.59
N MET A 103 13.36 -14.47 14.21
CA MET A 103 12.14 -14.89 13.51
C MET A 103 11.69 -13.88 12.45
N ILE A 104 11.72 -12.58 12.77
CA ILE A 104 11.23 -11.55 11.85
C ILE A 104 12.28 -11.23 10.79
N GLN A 105 13.53 -11.02 11.20
CA GLN A 105 14.59 -10.56 10.30
C GLN A 105 15.10 -11.66 9.36
N ALA A 106 15.40 -12.83 9.92
CA ALA A 106 16.02 -13.95 9.19
C ALA A 106 15.01 -15.09 8.93
N SER A 107 13.72 -14.90 9.23
CA SER A 107 12.69 -15.94 9.10
C SER A 107 13.02 -17.25 9.83
N ASP A 108 13.79 -17.19 10.92
CA ASP A 108 14.37 -18.35 11.58
C ASP A 108 13.33 -19.30 12.20
N ASP A 109 13.22 -20.52 11.65
CA ASP A 109 12.28 -21.57 12.09
C ASP A 109 12.63 -22.16 13.45
N GLY A 110 13.93 -22.22 13.78
CA GLY A 110 14.39 -22.68 15.09
C GLY A 110 14.00 -21.70 16.18
N ALA A 111 14.06 -20.40 15.91
CA ALA A 111 13.57 -19.37 16.81
C ALA A 111 12.03 -19.41 16.94
N ALA A 112 11.33 -19.63 15.83
CA ALA A 112 9.87 -19.77 15.84
C ALA A 112 9.38 -20.98 16.62
N SER A 113 10.04 -22.12 16.46
CA SER A 113 9.68 -23.34 17.17
C SER A 113 9.89 -23.20 18.68
N GLN A 114 10.94 -22.50 19.12
CA GLN A 114 11.17 -22.23 20.54
C GLN A 114 10.09 -21.32 21.13
N LEU A 115 9.73 -20.23 20.43
CA LEU A 115 8.70 -19.31 20.91
C LEU A 115 7.29 -19.91 20.84
N ASP A 116 6.96 -20.68 19.81
CA ASP A 116 5.69 -21.42 19.73
C ASP A 116 5.58 -22.47 20.84
N ALA A 117 6.66 -23.20 21.15
CA ALA A 117 6.68 -24.16 22.25
C ALA A 117 6.52 -23.47 23.62
N LYS A 118 7.13 -22.29 23.81
CA LYS A 118 7.00 -21.50 25.03
C LYS A 118 5.61 -20.85 25.15
N TYR A 119 5.04 -20.43 24.03
CA TYR A 119 3.76 -19.70 23.95
C TYR A 119 2.81 -20.35 22.93
N PRO A 120 2.27 -21.55 23.20
CA PRO A 120 1.47 -22.31 22.23
C PRO A 120 0.13 -21.66 21.91
N SER A 121 -0.31 -20.66 22.68
CA SER A 121 -1.54 -19.89 22.40
C SER A 121 -1.28 -18.59 21.64
N ALA A 122 -0.03 -18.29 21.23
CA ALA A 122 0.34 -16.97 20.72
C ALA A 122 -0.46 -16.54 19.48
N ILE A 123 -0.60 -17.44 18.50
CA ILE A 123 -1.33 -17.16 17.25
C ILE A 123 -2.83 -16.96 17.53
N ASP A 124 -3.47 -17.85 18.28
CA ASP A 124 -4.90 -17.74 18.59
C ASP A 124 -5.20 -16.52 19.50
N SER A 125 -4.26 -16.18 20.39
CA SER A 125 -4.38 -14.98 21.24
C SER A 125 -4.28 -13.71 20.43
N ALA A 126 -3.37 -13.66 19.44
CA ALA A 126 -3.31 -12.55 18.50
C ALA A 126 -4.59 -12.49 17.64
N ALA A 127 -5.09 -13.63 17.18
CA ALA A 127 -6.34 -13.68 16.42
C ALA A 127 -7.52 -13.09 17.21
N ALA A 128 -7.66 -13.45 18.48
CA ALA A 128 -8.68 -12.89 19.36
C ALA A 128 -8.45 -11.39 19.67
N GLU A 129 -7.21 -10.98 19.90
CA GLU A 129 -6.88 -9.59 20.26
C GLU A 129 -7.10 -8.61 19.10
N TYR A 130 -6.71 -9.01 17.89
CA TYR A 130 -6.79 -8.16 16.70
C TYR A 130 -8.03 -8.42 15.85
N ASP A 131 -8.89 -9.37 16.26
CA ASP A 131 -10.10 -9.79 15.54
C ASP A 131 -9.75 -10.25 14.11
N LEU A 132 -8.85 -11.24 14.05
CA LEU A 132 -8.34 -11.89 12.84
C LEU A 132 -9.13 -13.19 12.61
N THR A 133 -10.24 -13.10 11.89
CA THR A 133 -11.26 -14.15 11.85
C THR A 133 -10.85 -15.39 11.04
N SER A 134 -9.82 -15.29 10.23
CA SER A 134 -9.28 -16.36 9.37
C SER A 134 -7.91 -16.84 9.84
N THR A 135 -7.51 -16.43 11.04
CA THR A 135 -6.22 -16.77 11.65
C THR A 135 -6.41 -17.77 12.77
N SER A 136 -5.69 -18.89 12.69
CA SER A 136 -5.75 -19.95 13.70
C SER A 136 -4.46 -20.73 13.73
N ARG A 137 -4.06 -21.16 14.93
CA ARG A 137 -2.92 -22.05 15.09
C ARG A 137 -3.25 -23.46 14.58
N GLY A 138 -2.30 -24.07 13.88
CA GLY A 138 -2.32 -25.50 13.55
C GLY A 138 -1.83 -26.38 14.71
N SER A 139 -1.26 -27.54 14.39
CA SER A 139 -0.59 -28.38 15.40
C SER A 139 0.72 -27.75 15.90
N PHE A 140 1.38 -26.93 15.06
CA PHE A 140 2.51 -26.06 15.38
C PHE A 140 2.40 -24.74 14.61
N TRP A 141 3.37 -23.84 14.75
CA TRP A 141 3.31 -22.57 14.03
C TRP A 141 3.34 -22.75 12.49
N GLY A 142 4.05 -23.75 11.97
CA GLY A 142 4.29 -23.90 10.52
C GLY A 142 3.09 -24.39 9.72
N ASP A 143 2.13 -25.08 10.36
CA ASP A 143 0.87 -25.52 9.74
C ASP A 143 -0.32 -24.63 10.14
N SER A 144 -0.04 -23.42 10.64
CA SER A 144 -1.06 -22.43 10.99
C SER A 144 -1.62 -21.69 9.77
N TYR A 145 -2.79 -21.06 9.95
CA TYR A 145 -3.53 -20.38 8.89
C TYR A 145 -3.69 -18.88 9.20
N THR A 146 -3.79 -18.08 8.14
CA THR A 146 -4.17 -16.66 8.20
C THR A 146 -4.74 -16.24 6.83
N SER A 147 -5.26 -15.03 6.73
CA SER A 147 -5.68 -14.41 5.47
C SER A 147 -4.87 -13.14 5.19
N THR A 148 -4.96 -12.63 3.96
CA THR A 148 -4.30 -11.34 3.64
C THR A 148 -4.99 -10.19 4.34
N ALA A 149 -6.32 -10.25 4.51
CA ALA A 149 -7.09 -9.27 5.25
C ALA A 149 -6.66 -9.21 6.73
N ASP A 150 -6.51 -10.38 7.37
CA ASP A 150 -6.05 -10.49 8.75
C ASP A 150 -4.63 -9.95 8.93
N THR A 151 -3.72 -10.31 8.02
CA THR A 151 -2.32 -9.88 8.08
C THR A 151 -2.20 -8.36 7.94
N VAL A 152 -2.95 -7.75 7.00
CA VAL A 152 -2.99 -6.29 6.85
C VAL A 152 -3.63 -5.63 8.07
N ARG A 153 -4.73 -6.19 8.59
CA ARG A 153 -5.41 -5.68 9.79
C ARG A 153 -4.48 -5.65 11.01
N PHE A 154 -3.72 -6.72 11.24
CA PHE A 154 -2.72 -6.78 12.31
C PHE A 154 -1.66 -5.69 12.15
N LEU A 155 -1.01 -5.61 10.98
CA LEU A 155 0.07 -4.66 10.72
C LEU A 155 -0.41 -3.20 10.77
N ASP A 156 -1.57 -2.91 10.19
CA ASP A 156 -2.15 -1.56 10.21
C ASP A 156 -2.57 -1.14 11.63
N THR A 157 -3.17 -2.06 12.39
CA THR A 157 -3.46 -1.82 13.80
C THR A 157 -2.19 -1.53 14.59
N LYS A 158 -1.13 -2.33 14.41
CA LYS A 158 0.17 -2.07 15.06
C LYS A 158 0.74 -0.71 14.67
N LYS A 159 0.75 -0.34 13.39
CA LYS A 159 1.21 1.00 12.94
C LYS A 159 0.46 2.13 13.63
N ARG A 160 -0.84 1.97 13.89
CA ARG A 160 -1.68 2.98 14.54
C ARG A 160 -1.55 3.02 16.05
N THR A 161 -1.47 1.87 16.72
CA THR A 161 -1.55 1.78 18.19
C THR A 161 -0.20 1.57 18.88
N ASP A 162 0.80 1.08 18.15
CA ASP A 162 2.14 0.75 18.64
C ASP A 162 3.20 0.96 17.54
N PRO A 163 3.35 2.19 17.01
CA PRO A 163 4.26 2.49 15.89
C PRO A 163 5.75 2.25 16.24
N ALA A 164 6.10 2.22 17.52
CA ALA A 164 7.45 1.92 18.00
C ALA A 164 7.69 0.42 18.23
N SER A 165 6.75 -0.45 17.85
CA SER A 165 6.87 -1.89 18.03
C SER A 165 8.17 -2.44 17.43
N PRO A 166 8.95 -3.26 18.18
CA PRO A 166 10.10 -3.95 17.64
C PRO A 166 9.77 -4.80 16.41
N VAL A 167 8.56 -5.37 16.32
CA VAL A 167 8.11 -6.15 15.16
C VAL A 167 8.16 -5.33 13.87
N LEU A 168 7.63 -4.10 13.90
CA LEU A 168 7.68 -3.19 12.75
C LEU A 168 9.12 -2.81 12.42
N GLY A 169 9.93 -2.51 13.43
CA GLY A 169 11.36 -2.21 13.26
C GLY A 169 12.12 -3.36 12.59
N TRP A 170 11.91 -4.60 13.04
CA TRP A 170 12.58 -5.78 12.49
C TRP A 170 12.16 -6.11 11.06
N MET A 171 10.92 -5.82 10.67
CA MET A 171 10.52 -5.90 9.26
C MET A 171 11.34 -4.94 8.38
N THR A 172 11.71 -3.75 8.90
CA THR A 172 12.54 -2.79 8.15
C THR A 172 14.01 -3.18 8.03
N THR A 173 14.46 -4.10 8.89
CA THR A 173 15.82 -4.64 8.90
C THR A 173 15.83 -6.12 8.55
N ALA A 174 14.87 -6.58 7.75
CA ALA A 174 14.84 -7.95 7.29
C ALA A 174 16.12 -8.28 6.50
N GLN A 175 16.67 -9.46 6.75
CA GLN A 175 17.90 -9.89 6.08
C GLN A 175 17.60 -10.22 4.62
N PRO A 176 18.53 -9.96 3.67
CA PRO A 176 18.30 -10.28 2.26
C PRO A 176 18.18 -11.79 2.01
N VAL A 177 18.71 -12.61 2.92
CA VAL A 177 18.67 -14.07 2.87
C VAL A 177 18.23 -14.57 4.25
N ALA A 178 17.26 -15.48 4.27
CA ALA A 178 16.76 -16.11 5.48
C ALA A 178 17.76 -17.14 6.05
N ALA A 179 17.49 -17.62 7.26
CA ALA A 179 18.35 -18.57 7.98
C ALA A 179 18.53 -19.91 7.24
N ASP A 180 17.57 -20.29 6.39
CA ASP A 180 17.59 -21.49 5.55
C ASP A 180 18.26 -21.28 4.17
N GLY A 181 18.69 -20.05 3.87
CA GLY A 181 19.27 -19.68 2.58
C GLY A 181 18.28 -19.13 1.55
N THR A 182 17.00 -19.00 1.88
CA THR A 182 15.98 -18.46 0.96
C THR A 182 16.17 -16.95 0.77
N ALA A 183 16.27 -16.47 -0.47
CA ALA A 183 16.39 -15.05 -0.79
C ALA A 183 15.08 -14.32 -0.51
N GLN A 184 15.09 -13.30 0.34
CA GLN A 184 13.92 -12.53 0.79
C GLN A 184 13.68 -11.28 -0.08
N ASN A 185 13.25 -11.49 -1.34
CA ASN A 185 13.22 -10.44 -2.37
C ASN A 185 12.07 -10.56 -3.39
N TRP A 186 10.84 -10.81 -2.95
CA TRP A 186 9.69 -10.98 -3.85
C TRP A 186 8.39 -10.33 -3.34
N GLY A 187 7.36 -10.36 -4.19
CA GLY A 187 5.97 -10.01 -3.84
C GLY A 187 5.82 -8.56 -3.40
N THR A 188 5.15 -8.35 -2.26
CA THR A 188 4.88 -6.99 -1.74
C THR A 188 6.14 -6.21 -1.40
N GLY A 189 7.26 -6.90 -1.13
CA GLY A 189 8.55 -6.26 -0.86
C GLY A 189 9.16 -5.55 -2.06
N LEU A 190 8.64 -5.78 -3.26
CA LEU A 190 9.05 -5.10 -4.50
C LEU A 190 8.25 -3.82 -4.77
N LEU A 191 7.21 -3.52 -3.98
CA LEU A 191 6.39 -2.33 -4.18
C LEU A 191 7.18 -1.05 -3.88
N PRO A 192 7.01 0.01 -4.70
CA PRO A 192 7.60 1.31 -4.42
C PRO A 192 7.22 1.82 -3.02
N GLY A 193 8.22 2.23 -2.24
CA GLY A 193 8.01 2.74 -0.89
C GLY A 193 7.80 1.67 0.19
N ALA A 194 7.98 0.38 -0.12
CA ALA A 194 8.06 -0.66 0.91
C ALA A 194 9.27 -0.38 1.82
N THR A 195 9.02 -0.21 3.12
CA THR A 195 10.07 0.07 4.11
C THR A 195 10.35 -1.11 5.03
N GLY A 196 9.44 -2.08 5.12
CA GLY A 196 9.67 -3.32 5.84
C GLY A 196 8.77 -4.44 5.31
N THR A 197 9.28 -5.67 5.32
CA THR A 197 8.58 -6.83 4.76
C THR A 197 8.82 -8.08 5.59
N LYS A 198 7.80 -8.95 5.66
CA LYS A 198 7.93 -10.34 6.08
C LYS A 198 7.48 -11.26 4.95
N TRP A 199 8.28 -12.27 4.67
CA TRP A 199 7.99 -13.29 3.66
C TRP A 199 7.64 -14.63 4.28
N GLY A 200 6.93 -15.48 3.53
CA GLY A 200 6.65 -16.88 3.84
C GLY A 200 6.61 -17.74 2.59
N TRP A 201 7.04 -18.99 2.72
CA TRP A 201 7.12 -19.98 1.65
C TRP A 201 6.86 -21.35 2.26
N ALA A 202 6.28 -22.25 1.48
CA ALA A 202 6.26 -23.68 1.82
C ALA A 202 7.66 -24.28 1.65
N ASP A 203 7.92 -25.42 2.32
CA ASP A 203 9.22 -26.12 2.25
C ASP A 203 9.59 -26.56 0.83
N ASP A 204 8.59 -26.79 -0.04
CA ASP A 204 8.81 -27.08 -1.46
C ASP A 204 9.08 -25.82 -2.30
N SER A 205 9.15 -24.65 -1.67
CA SER A 205 9.47 -23.32 -2.20
C SER A 205 8.60 -22.81 -3.37
N SER A 206 7.58 -23.57 -3.78
CA SER A 206 6.87 -23.31 -5.04
C SER A 206 5.36 -23.55 -4.99
N SER A 207 4.84 -24.28 -4.00
CA SER A 207 3.39 -24.53 -3.91
C SER A 207 2.62 -23.33 -3.38
N VAL A 208 3.21 -22.57 -2.46
CA VAL A 208 2.59 -21.39 -1.88
C VAL A 208 3.65 -20.44 -1.33
N VAL A 209 3.46 -19.14 -1.59
CA VAL A 209 4.26 -18.06 -1.02
C VAL A 209 3.38 -16.95 -0.49
N ALA A 210 3.91 -16.22 0.49
CA ALA A 210 3.27 -15.07 1.11
C ALA A 210 4.28 -13.94 1.30
N SER A 211 3.80 -12.71 1.23
CA SER A 211 4.57 -11.52 1.59
C SER A 211 3.65 -10.47 2.19
N ALA A 212 4.14 -9.76 3.21
CA ALA A 212 3.42 -8.66 3.84
C ALA A 212 4.38 -7.50 4.08
N SER A 213 4.04 -6.33 3.55
CA SER A 213 4.89 -5.13 3.58
C SER A 213 4.17 -3.93 4.17
N ILE A 214 4.97 -3.09 4.81
CA ILE A 214 4.56 -1.77 5.30
C ILE A 214 5.28 -0.69 4.48
N GLY A 215 4.58 0.42 4.25
CA GLY A 215 5.14 1.65 3.70
C GLY A 215 4.58 2.89 4.41
N PRO A 216 5.06 4.11 4.06
CA PRO A 216 4.71 5.37 4.75
C PRO A 216 3.21 5.65 4.81
N GLY A 217 2.45 5.23 3.80
CA GLY A 217 1.01 5.48 3.68
C GLY A 217 0.17 4.22 3.54
N TRP A 218 0.76 3.02 3.64
CA TRP A 218 0.05 1.80 3.30
C TRP A 218 0.59 0.54 3.99
N THR A 219 -0.23 -0.50 3.96
CA THR A 219 0.07 -1.86 4.37
C THR A 219 -0.50 -2.80 3.31
N VAL A 220 0.28 -3.76 2.83
CA VAL A 220 -0.17 -4.74 1.81
C VAL A 220 0.23 -6.13 2.25
N ALA A 221 -0.64 -7.11 2.07
CA ALA A 221 -0.30 -8.53 2.21
C ALA A 221 -0.81 -9.31 1.01
N SER A 222 -0.02 -10.31 0.60
CA SER A 222 -0.34 -11.22 -0.50
C SER A 222 -0.05 -12.66 -0.10
N ASN A 223 -0.87 -13.58 -0.59
CA ASN A 223 -0.65 -15.02 -0.52
C ASN A 223 -1.01 -15.65 -1.87
N THR A 224 -0.09 -16.39 -2.48
CA THR A 224 -0.23 -16.96 -3.82
C THR A 224 0.02 -18.45 -3.77
N TYR A 225 -0.93 -19.25 -4.26
CA TYR A 225 -0.67 -20.63 -4.65
C TYR A 225 0.15 -20.63 -5.94
N GLY A 226 1.46 -20.81 -5.79
CA GLY A 226 2.47 -20.58 -6.83
C GLY A 226 3.79 -20.11 -6.21
N GLY A 227 4.73 -19.75 -7.07
CA GLY A 227 6.07 -19.35 -6.66
C GLY A 227 6.24 -17.84 -6.40
N PRO A 228 7.44 -17.41 -5.95
CA PRO A 228 7.79 -16.00 -5.77
C PRO A 228 7.57 -15.13 -7.02
N ALA A 229 7.82 -15.68 -8.21
CA ALA A 229 7.61 -14.99 -9.48
C ALA A 229 6.12 -14.70 -9.73
N ASP A 230 5.25 -15.71 -9.56
CA ASP A 230 3.80 -15.54 -9.73
C ASP A 230 3.25 -14.46 -8.80
N GLN A 231 3.64 -14.51 -7.51
CA GLN A 231 3.23 -13.48 -6.56
C GLN A 231 3.74 -12.10 -6.93
N SER A 232 4.98 -11.99 -7.40
CA SER A 232 5.57 -10.71 -7.79
C SER A 232 4.85 -10.12 -8.99
N ASP A 233 4.57 -10.92 -10.02
CA ASP A 233 3.87 -10.48 -11.22
C ASP A 233 2.44 -10.03 -10.89
N ASP A 234 1.70 -10.80 -10.08
CA ASP A 234 0.33 -10.47 -9.69
C ASP A 234 0.28 -9.19 -8.83
N VAL A 235 1.16 -9.07 -7.82
CA VAL A 235 1.22 -7.90 -6.94
C VAL A 235 1.62 -6.64 -7.73
N LEU A 236 2.66 -6.72 -8.56
CA LEU A 236 3.16 -5.56 -9.29
C LEU A 236 2.18 -5.12 -10.37
N THR A 237 1.57 -6.06 -11.09
CA THR A 237 0.52 -5.75 -12.08
C THR A 237 -0.66 -5.04 -11.42
N ALA A 238 -1.07 -5.52 -10.23
CA ALA A 238 -2.21 -4.96 -9.52
C ALA A 238 -1.93 -3.57 -8.92
N LEU A 239 -0.73 -3.34 -8.37
CA LEU A 239 -0.50 -2.18 -7.49
C LEU A 239 0.45 -1.11 -8.04
N THR A 240 1.33 -1.42 -9.00
CA THR A 240 2.23 -0.40 -9.59
C THR A 240 1.55 0.71 -10.40
N PRO A 241 0.31 0.55 -10.94
CA PRO A 241 -0.41 1.66 -11.55
C PRO A 241 -0.81 2.79 -10.56
N PHE A 242 -0.72 2.54 -9.25
CA PHE A 242 -1.10 3.49 -8.20
C PHE A 242 0.12 4.14 -7.56
N ASP A 243 0.02 5.44 -7.24
CA ASP A 243 1.08 6.11 -6.47
C ASP A 243 0.92 5.79 -4.99
N LEU A 244 1.50 4.67 -4.57
CA LEU A 244 1.52 4.24 -3.18
C LEU A 244 2.46 5.10 -2.31
N THR A 245 3.27 5.99 -2.90
CA THR A 245 4.19 6.85 -2.17
C THR A 245 3.58 8.21 -1.82
N ALA A 246 2.50 8.59 -2.49
CA ALA A 246 1.76 9.79 -2.17
C ALA A 246 1.05 9.67 -0.81
N PRO A 247 1.10 10.72 0.05
CA PRO A 247 0.30 10.75 1.25
C PRO A 247 -1.19 10.69 0.87
N SER A 248 -1.93 9.74 1.43
CA SER A 248 -3.38 9.65 1.27
C SER A 248 -4.03 10.89 1.88
N ILE A 249 -4.39 11.86 1.04
CA ILE A 249 -5.16 13.03 1.47
C ILE A 249 -6.63 12.67 1.27
N VAL A 250 -7.37 12.44 2.35
CA VAL A 250 -8.84 12.43 2.25
C VAL A 250 -9.24 13.86 1.88
N PRO A 251 -9.92 14.11 0.74
CA PRO A 251 -10.49 15.42 0.50
C PRO A 251 -11.44 15.69 1.67
N MET A 252 -11.21 16.76 2.43
CA MET A 252 -12.19 17.18 3.42
C MET A 252 -13.55 17.29 2.73
N PRO A 253 -14.65 16.77 3.33
CA PRO A 253 -15.96 17.03 2.78
C PRO A 253 -16.07 18.53 2.55
N GLN A 254 -16.40 18.93 1.33
CA GLN A 254 -16.62 20.33 0.98
C GLN A 254 -17.75 20.81 1.89
N VAL A 255 -17.41 21.45 3.01
CA VAL A 255 -18.37 22.21 3.78
C VAL A 255 -18.76 23.35 2.84
N PRO A 256 -20.03 23.45 2.43
CA PRO A 256 -20.46 24.57 1.59
C PRO A 256 -19.97 25.84 2.26
N SER A 257 -19.31 26.71 1.50
CA SER A 257 -18.84 27.95 2.07
C SER A 257 -20.04 28.72 2.62
N LEU A 258 -19.85 29.53 3.67
CA LEU A 258 -20.92 30.40 4.15
C LEU A 258 -21.47 31.29 3.01
N LEU A 259 -20.65 31.58 1.99
CA LEU A 259 -21.06 32.28 0.78
C LEU A 259 -22.05 31.48 -0.09
N ASP A 260 -21.90 30.17 -0.25
CA ASP A 260 -22.83 29.35 -1.04
C ASP A 260 -24.21 29.29 -0.39
N THR A 261 -24.23 29.29 0.95
CA THR A 261 -25.47 29.36 1.73
C THR A 261 -26.12 30.75 1.67
N ILE A 262 -25.33 31.81 1.54
CA ILE A 262 -25.83 33.20 1.47
C ILE A 262 -26.26 33.59 0.04
N LEU A 263 -25.63 33.05 -1.00
CA LEU A 263 -25.89 33.42 -2.40
C LEU A 263 -26.92 32.54 -3.11
N GLY A 264 -27.32 31.40 -2.53
CA GLY A 264 -28.43 30.59 -3.05
C GLY A 264 -28.23 30.04 -4.46
N ILE A 265 -26.99 29.85 -4.90
CA ILE A 265 -26.69 29.29 -6.22
C ILE A 265 -26.70 27.77 -6.09
N ARG A 266 -27.73 27.13 -6.66
CA ARG A 266 -27.77 25.70 -6.96
C ARG A 266 -27.42 25.47 -8.42
#